data_AF-A0A412TSP9-F1
#
_entry.id   AF-A0A412TSP9-F1
#
_cell.length_a   1.000
_cell.length_b   1.000
_cell.length_c   1.000
_cell.angle_alpha   90.00
_cell.angle_beta   90.00
_cell.angle_gamma   90.00
#
_symmetry.space_group_name_H-M   'P 1'
#
loop_
_entity.id
_entity.type
_entity.pdbx_description
1 polymer ?
#
loop_
_entity_poly.entity_id
_entity_poly.type
_entity_poly.pdbx_seq_one_letter_code
_entity_poly.pdbx_strand_id
1 'polypeptide(L)'
;MIYETILKIRGREVPILYYNYRCHVRHYDDPNLRKIMQLHIQVCEEIGNRECLPVEGDLITLAFECKGDEQFFYDWLNEGAMHNGEIHFIYNEVEIADIFQFWDCFCVKIEEYMSAGNSPMMMVLYLSPGIIKRNNLEVREKVWKESDPAVQSSAENFVKNEIEKNEVFQENTNFTANSSLKISDAELAVVNAQVKQMKQILEKEEERFKSLLQSGNKDEPSNKQKGNYGEMKSCLNLLTSESLKKGVNGRRYNLKRIGDDAPNSLDSKIRKGIDGIYENLTPIPDFVIDETKYGTSMLSETKGTGPQMGMDWIAYRIDTLFRKGILSKEQYKKILDAFKRNTVDTIISHVFQNGKTIKTQRIALRSNCSKAETTNDFVFPDWP
;
A
#
# COMPACT_ATOMS: atom_id res chain seq x y z
N MET A 1 9.17 34.44 27.00
CA MET A 1 8.59 34.33 25.66
C MET A 1 7.63 33.16 25.71
N ILE A 2 6.33 33.44 25.82
CA ILE A 2 5.31 32.42 26.07
C ILE A 2 4.70 32.06 24.73
N TYR A 3 4.90 30.82 24.30
CA TYR A 3 4.20 30.23 23.17
C TYR A 3 3.08 29.38 23.74
N GLU A 4 1.84 29.75 23.45
CA GLU A 4 0.68 28.95 23.78
C GLU A 4 0.23 28.20 22.52
N THR A 5 -0.15 26.93 22.69
CA THR A 5 -0.67 26.10 21.59
C THR A 5 -2.04 25.59 21.97
N ILE A 6 -3.04 25.80 21.12
CA ILE A 6 -4.42 25.40 21.39
C ILE A 6 -4.95 24.53 20.24
N LEU A 7 -5.47 23.35 20.57
CA LEU A 7 -6.24 22.53 19.64
C LEU A 7 -7.71 22.96 19.69
N LYS A 8 -8.27 23.33 18.54
CA LYS A 8 -9.70 23.59 18.35
C LYS A 8 -10.33 22.44 17.57
N ILE A 9 -11.27 21.73 18.19
CA ILE A 9 -11.94 20.59 17.56
C ILE A 9 -13.36 20.40 18.11
N ARG A 10 -14.35 20.25 17.23
CA ARG A 10 -15.79 20.12 17.59
C ARG A 10 -16.28 21.15 18.63
N GLY A 11 -15.82 22.40 18.52
CA GLY A 11 -16.17 23.48 19.44
C GLY A 11 -15.48 23.43 20.80
N ARG A 12 -14.53 22.52 21.01
CA ARG A 12 -13.67 22.45 22.19
C ARG A 12 -12.35 23.16 21.92
N GLU A 13 -11.80 23.79 22.95
CA GLU A 13 -10.45 24.35 22.96
C GLU A 13 -9.61 23.61 24.01
N VAL A 14 -8.55 22.94 23.57
CA VAL A 14 -7.68 22.13 24.42
C VAL A 14 -6.28 22.73 24.43
N PRO A 15 -5.81 23.24 25.58
CA PRO A 15 -4.43 23.71 25.71
C PRO A 15 -3.47 22.55 25.50
N ILE A 16 -2.50 22.72 24.60
CA ILE A 16 -1.52 21.71 24.23
C ILE A 16 -0.18 22.04 24.89
N LEU A 17 0.31 21.11 25.69
CA LEU A 17 1.61 21.21 26.38
C LEU A 17 2.76 20.74 25.49
N TYR A 18 2.49 19.82 24.57
CA TYR A 18 3.48 19.32 23.63
C TYR A 18 2.87 19.16 22.24
N TYR A 19 3.49 19.76 21.25
CA TYR A 19 3.19 19.55 19.83
C TYR A 19 4.42 18.99 19.14
N ASN A 20 4.22 17.92 18.39
CA ASN A 20 5.22 17.41 17.46
C ASN A 20 4.54 17.04 16.15
N TYR A 21 5.17 17.40 15.05
CA TYR A 21 4.77 16.99 13.73
C TYR A 21 5.92 16.23 13.09
N ARG A 22 5.62 15.02 12.64
CA ARG A 22 6.54 14.17 11.90
C ARG A 22 6.02 14.01 10.50
N CYS A 23 6.92 14.30 9.57
CA CYS A 23 6.82 13.92 8.18
C CYS A 23 8.15 13.30 7.77
N HIS A 24 8.12 12.46 6.74
CA HIS A 24 9.32 11.89 6.18
C HIS A 24 9.70 12.71 4.97
N VAL A 25 10.92 13.20 4.88
CA VAL A 25 11.41 13.75 3.62
C VAL A 25 11.58 12.58 2.65
N ARG A 26 11.14 12.73 1.41
CA ARG A 26 11.45 11.78 0.35
C ARG A 26 12.97 11.58 0.35
N HIS A 27 13.43 10.33 0.26
CA HIS A 27 14.84 9.96 0.45
C HIS A 27 15.33 9.91 1.91
N TYR A 28 14.44 9.77 2.91
CA TYR A 28 14.88 9.67 4.33
C TYR A 28 15.90 8.53 4.59
N ASP A 29 15.86 7.47 3.78
CA ASP A 29 16.80 6.34 3.82
C ASP A 29 18.09 6.56 3.02
N ASP A 30 18.25 7.70 2.33
CA ASP A 30 19.45 7.96 1.54
C ASP A 30 20.63 8.24 2.48
N PRO A 31 21.75 7.48 2.39
CA PRO A 31 22.91 7.71 3.24
C PRO A 31 23.53 9.10 3.04
N ASN A 32 23.21 9.76 1.93
CA ASN A 32 23.59 11.13 1.60
C ASN A 32 22.46 12.13 1.80
N LEU A 33 21.34 11.79 2.46
CA LEU A 33 20.21 12.69 2.72
C LEU A 33 20.68 14.05 3.26
N ARG A 34 21.64 14.05 4.19
CA ARG A 34 22.22 15.29 4.73
C ARG A 34 22.83 16.17 3.63
N LYS A 35 23.52 15.57 2.66
CA LYS A 35 24.13 16.26 1.52
C LYS A 35 23.08 16.71 0.50
N ILE A 36 22.03 15.91 0.29
CA ILE A 36 20.89 16.27 -0.57
C ILE A 36 20.17 17.48 0.02
N MET A 37 19.86 17.47 1.32
CA MET A 37 19.26 18.60 2.03
C MET A 37 20.14 19.84 1.92
N GLN A 38 21.45 19.70 2.13
CA GLN A 38 22.38 20.82 2.06
C GLN A 38 22.45 21.43 0.65
N LEU A 39 22.53 20.60 -0.40
CA LEU A 39 22.55 21.07 -1.78
C LEU A 39 21.21 21.70 -2.18
N HIS A 40 20.08 21.14 -1.73
CA HIS A 40 18.75 21.68 -1.98
C HIS A 40 18.59 23.08 -1.36
N ILE A 41 19.01 23.24 -0.10
CA ILE A 41 18.98 24.54 0.59
C ILE A 41 19.86 25.55 -0.16
N GLN A 42 21.09 25.17 -0.51
CA GLN A 42 22.01 26.05 -1.23
C GLN A 42 21.44 26.50 -2.58
N VAL A 43 20.90 25.58 -3.37
CA VAL A 43 20.29 25.90 -4.67
C VAL A 43 19.08 26.82 -4.49
N CYS A 44 18.22 26.55 -3.49
CA CYS A 44 17.07 27.39 -3.15
C CYS A 44 17.50 28.83 -2.79
N GLU A 45 18.54 29.00 -1.99
CA GLU A 45 19.11 30.31 -1.63
C GLU A 45 19.69 31.04 -2.84
N GLU A 46 20.40 30.33 -3.73
CA GLU A 46 21.03 30.90 -4.93
C GLU A 46 20.00 31.38 -5.97
N ILE A 47 18.90 30.65 -6.14
CA ILE A 47 17.86 30.98 -7.15
C ILE A 47 16.67 31.76 -6.56
N GLY A 48 16.69 32.03 -5.25
CA GLY A 48 15.59 32.69 -4.53
C GLY A 48 14.31 31.87 -4.43
N ASN A 49 14.38 30.55 -4.66
CA ASN A 49 13.26 29.62 -4.56
C ASN A 49 13.13 29.12 -3.11
N ARG A 50 11.91 28.82 -2.65
CA ARG A 50 11.64 28.28 -1.31
C ARG A 50 10.89 26.95 -1.36
N GLU A 51 11.08 26.19 -2.44
CA GLU A 51 10.52 24.84 -2.53
C GLU A 51 11.04 23.97 -1.38
N CYS A 52 10.11 23.42 -0.59
CA CYS A 52 10.45 22.42 0.40
C CYS A 52 10.74 21.09 -0.30
N LEU A 53 11.65 20.30 0.27
CA LEU A 53 11.82 18.91 -0.17
C LEU A 53 10.47 18.19 -0.05
N PRO A 54 10.14 17.29 -0.99
CA PRO A 54 8.88 16.56 -0.93
C PRO A 54 8.82 15.76 0.38
N VAL A 55 7.72 15.91 1.11
CA VAL A 55 7.47 15.21 2.37
C VAL A 55 6.35 14.19 2.22
N GLU A 56 6.50 13.04 2.84
CA GLU A 56 5.60 11.88 2.81
C GLU A 56 5.21 11.49 4.24
N GLY A 57 3.94 11.19 4.42
CA GLY A 57 3.39 10.87 5.73
C GLY A 57 3.24 12.10 6.63
N ASP A 58 2.19 12.09 7.42
CA ASP A 58 1.88 13.15 8.37
C ASP A 58 1.37 12.48 9.63
N LEU A 59 2.12 12.66 10.71
CA LEU A 59 1.73 12.25 12.05
C LEU A 59 1.89 13.45 12.98
N ILE A 60 0.76 13.89 13.54
CA ILE A 60 0.73 14.92 14.57
C ILE A 60 0.66 14.21 15.92
N THR A 61 1.53 14.59 16.85
CA THR A 61 1.50 14.13 18.24
C THR A 61 1.21 15.33 19.13
N LEU A 62 0.15 15.23 19.94
CA LEU A 62 -0.28 16.26 20.88
C LEU A 62 -0.29 15.70 22.30
N ALA A 63 0.18 16.45 23.29
CA ALA A 63 -0.01 16.10 24.70
C ALA A 63 -0.67 17.24 25.49
N PHE A 64 -1.59 16.89 26.39
CA PHE A 64 -2.32 17.84 27.24
C PHE A 64 -2.75 17.20 28.57
N GLU A 65 -3.11 18.04 29.54
CA GLU A 65 -3.60 17.63 30.85
C GLU A 65 -5.07 17.17 30.75
N CYS A 66 -5.38 16.00 31.30
CA CYS A 66 -6.73 15.49 31.38
C CYS A 66 -7.54 16.26 32.43
N LYS A 67 -8.76 16.65 32.08
CA LYS A 67 -9.76 17.30 32.94
C LYS A 67 -10.92 16.37 33.30
N GLY A 68 -10.95 15.15 32.75
CA GLY A 68 -11.96 14.14 33.01
C GLY A 68 -13.15 14.18 32.04
N ASP A 69 -13.05 14.95 30.95
CA ASP A 69 -14.08 15.10 29.91
C ASP A 69 -13.58 14.71 28.51
N GLU A 70 -12.54 13.88 28.44
CA GLU A 70 -11.84 13.43 27.23
C GLU A 70 -12.54 12.29 26.46
N GLN A 71 -13.78 11.91 26.81
CA GLN A 71 -14.53 10.81 26.19
C GLN A 71 -14.51 10.88 24.65
N PHE A 72 -14.63 12.09 24.11
CA PHE A 72 -14.56 12.34 22.67
C PHE A 72 -13.33 11.75 21.99
N PHE A 73 -12.14 11.82 22.62
CA PHE A 73 -10.91 11.32 22.01
C PHE A 73 -10.88 9.80 21.95
N TYR A 74 -11.42 9.14 22.98
CA TYR A 74 -11.61 7.69 22.99
C TYR A 74 -12.58 7.23 21.91
N ASP A 75 -13.70 7.91 21.79
CA ASP A 75 -14.70 7.60 20.75
C ASP A 75 -14.06 7.79 19.37
N TRP A 76 -13.32 8.88 19.16
CA TRP A 76 -12.60 9.12 17.91
C TRP A 76 -11.63 7.98 17.55
N LEU A 77 -10.87 7.46 18.52
CA LEU A 77 -9.99 6.31 18.30
C LEU A 77 -10.78 5.02 18.01
N ASN A 78 -11.81 4.74 18.79
CA ASN A 78 -12.51 3.45 18.78
C ASN A 78 -13.49 3.32 17.61
N GLU A 79 -14.17 4.40 17.25
CA GLU A 79 -15.12 4.44 16.14
C GLU A 79 -14.40 4.47 14.78
N GLY A 80 -13.12 4.90 14.77
CA GLY A 80 -12.40 5.16 13.53
C GLY A 80 -13.06 6.28 12.72
N ALA A 81 -13.70 7.24 13.39
CA ALA A 81 -14.31 8.38 12.73
C ALA A 81 -13.24 9.38 12.25
N MET A 82 -13.57 10.15 11.22
CA MET A 82 -12.73 11.28 10.79
C MET A 82 -13.27 12.59 11.36
N HIS A 83 -12.37 13.42 11.86
CA HIS A 83 -12.71 14.76 12.35
C HIS A 83 -11.78 15.83 11.78
N ASN A 84 -12.29 17.05 11.76
CA ASN A 84 -11.59 18.24 11.29
C ASN A 84 -11.28 19.13 12.49
N GLY A 85 -10.17 19.88 12.42
CA GLY A 85 -9.77 20.74 13.51
C GLY A 85 -8.60 21.64 13.16
N GLU A 86 -8.19 22.44 14.13
CA GLU A 86 -7.14 23.45 13.96
C GLU A 86 -6.22 23.47 15.17
N ILE A 87 -4.94 23.75 14.96
CA ILE A 87 -3.96 23.98 16.01
C ILE A 87 -3.46 25.41 15.85
N HIS A 88 -3.73 26.22 16.86
CA HIS A 88 -3.40 27.64 16.89
C HIS A 88 -2.11 27.83 17.67
N PHE A 89 -1.12 28.48 17.07
CA PHE A 89 0.14 28.86 17.72
C PHE A 89 0.08 30.34 18.06
N ILE A 90 0.00 30.65 19.35
CA ILE A 90 -0.19 32.02 19.86
C ILE A 90 1.13 32.50 20.48
N TYR A 91 1.57 33.66 20.03
CA TYR A 91 2.76 34.34 20.51
C TYR A 91 2.37 35.49 21.44
N ASN A 92 2.97 35.52 22.64
CA ASN A 92 2.76 36.56 23.64
C ASN A 92 1.26 36.82 23.96
N GLU A 93 0.44 35.76 23.98
CA GLU A 93 -0.98 35.79 24.40
C GLU A 93 -1.93 36.67 23.56
N VAL A 94 -1.45 37.28 22.47
CA VAL A 94 -2.24 38.25 21.69
C VAL A 94 -2.16 38.02 20.18
N GLU A 95 -1.04 37.50 19.66
CA GLU A 95 -0.81 37.35 18.22
C GLU A 95 -0.87 35.88 17.80
N ILE A 96 -1.79 35.54 16.88
CA ILE A 96 -1.78 34.21 16.25
C ILE A 96 -0.63 34.18 15.24
N ALA A 97 0.44 33.50 15.60
CA ALA A 97 1.64 33.38 14.77
C ALA A 97 1.42 32.41 13.60
N ASP A 98 0.67 31.33 13.80
CA ASP A 98 0.33 30.37 12.75
C ASP A 98 -0.92 29.56 13.11
N ILE A 99 -1.62 29.07 12.09
CA ILE A 99 -2.75 28.15 12.22
C ILE A 99 -2.43 26.92 11.37
N PHE A 100 -2.39 25.76 12.02
CA PHE A 100 -2.27 24.46 11.37
C PHE A 100 -3.65 23.81 11.34
N GLN A 101 -4.28 23.84 10.18
CA GLN A 101 -5.60 23.26 9.94
C GLN A 101 -5.45 21.82 9.44
N PHE A 102 -6.37 20.96 9.85
CA PHE A 102 -6.45 19.58 9.37
C PHE A 102 -7.88 19.14 9.09
N TRP A 103 -8.03 18.29 8.08
CA TRP A 103 -9.28 17.64 7.73
C TRP A 103 -9.09 16.15 7.55
N ASP A 104 -10.20 15.42 7.61
CA ASP A 104 -10.25 13.97 7.44
C ASP A 104 -9.26 13.27 8.36
N CYS A 105 -9.21 13.69 9.62
CA CYS A 105 -8.18 13.22 10.52
C CYS A 105 -8.67 12.03 11.32
N PHE A 106 -7.90 10.95 11.30
CA PHE A 106 -8.07 9.82 12.20
C PHE A 106 -7.27 10.05 13.49
N CYS A 107 -7.85 9.65 14.62
CA CYS A 107 -7.07 9.33 15.81
C CYS A 107 -6.54 7.89 15.65
N VAL A 108 -5.21 7.72 15.64
CA VAL A 108 -4.59 6.41 15.35
C VAL A 108 -3.96 5.75 16.58
N LYS A 109 -3.76 6.51 17.66
CA LYS A 109 -3.28 6.00 18.95
C LYS A 109 -3.54 7.03 20.05
N ILE A 110 -3.83 6.52 21.24
CA ILE A 110 -3.89 7.28 22.48
C ILE A 110 -2.95 6.63 23.49
N GLU A 111 -2.23 7.45 24.25
CA GLU A 111 -1.50 7.04 25.45
C GLU A 111 -1.94 7.90 26.63
N GLU A 112 -2.07 7.29 27.80
CA GLU A 112 -2.31 7.99 29.06
C GLU A 112 -1.16 7.77 30.02
N TYR A 113 -0.80 8.83 30.75
CA TYR A 113 0.23 8.77 31.77
C TYR A 113 -0.27 9.44 33.05
N MET A 114 -0.17 8.70 34.14
CA MET A 114 -0.38 9.23 35.48
C MET A 114 0.98 9.29 36.19
N SER A 115 1.31 10.44 36.77
CA SER A 115 2.52 10.62 37.58
C SER A 115 2.19 10.63 39.06
N ALA A 116 3.11 10.13 39.90
CA ALA A 116 2.95 10.22 41.35
C ALA A 116 3.15 11.67 41.84
N GLY A 117 2.31 12.12 42.78
CA GLY A 117 2.34 13.48 43.33
C GLY A 117 1.15 14.34 42.89
N ASN A 118 1.32 15.66 42.87
CA ASN A 118 0.28 16.63 42.50
C ASN A 118 0.26 16.97 40.99
N SER A 119 0.94 16.18 40.16
CA SER A 119 0.98 16.39 38.72
C SER A 119 -0.32 15.89 38.07
N PRO A 120 -0.92 16.66 37.14
CA PRO A 120 -2.14 16.26 36.47
C PRO A 120 -1.90 15.02 35.59
N MET A 121 -2.97 14.25 35.39
CA MET A 121 -2.97 13.15 34.44
C MET A 121 -2.78 13.70 33.02
N MET A 122 -2.05 13.00 32.18
CA MET A 122 -1.67 13.44 30.84
C MET A 122 -2.21 12.49 29.78
N MET A 123 -2.71 13.04 28.68
CA MET A 123 -3.09 12.29 27.47
C MET A 123 -2.18 12.69 26.31
N VAL A 124 -1.77 11.71 25.51
CA VAL A 124 -1.03 11.89 24.26
C VAL A 124 -1.84 11.32 23.10
N LEU A 125 -2.17 12.18 22.13
CA LEU A 125 -2.88 11.81 20.91
C LEU A 125 -1.91 11.69 19.75
N TYR A 126 -2.14 10.68 18.91
CA TYR A 126 -1.50 10.52 17.62
C TYR A 126 -2.54 10.65 16.53
N LEU A 127 -2.39 11.67 15.71
CA LEU A 127 -3.36 12.08 14.70
C LEU A 127 -2.78 11.92 13.30
N SER A 128 -3.54 11.26 12.43
CA SER A 128 -3.21 11.07 11.02
C SER A 128 -4.19 11.88 10.17
N PRO A 129 -3.86 13.15 9.84
CA PRO A 129 -4.72 13.99 9.03
C PRO A 129 -4.72 13.53 7.57
N GLY A 130 -5.88 13.55 6.92
CA GLY A 130 -6.02 13.35 5.49
C GLY A 130 -5.65 14.60 4.70
N ILE A 131 -5.85 15.78 5.28
CA ILE A 131 -5.49 17.07 4.69
C ILE A 131 -4.84 17.94 5.75
N ILE A 132 -3.81 18.67 5.39
CA ILE A 132 -3.19 19.69 6.24
C ILE A 132 -2.96 20.98 5.47
N LYS A 133 -3.18 22.10 6.14
CA LYS A 133 -2.92 23.45 5.63
C LYS A 133 -2.30 24.28 6.75
N ARG A 134 -1.22 25.00 6.43
CA ARG A 134 -0.63 26.01 7.32
C ARG A 134 -0.67 27.36 6.63
N ASN A 135 -0.55 28.44 7.40
CA ASN A 135 -0.52 29.77 6.81
C ASN A 135 0.66 29.89 5.84
N ASN A 136 0.41 30.50 4.68
CA ASN A 136 1.41 30.72 3.63
C ASN A 136 2.08 29.46 3.05
N LEU A 137 1.52 28.27 3.30
CA LEU A 137 1.96 27.02 2.69
C LEU A 137 0.83 26.41 1.87
N GLU A 138 1.20 25.73 0.77
CA GLU A 138 0.24 24.98 -0.02
C GLU A 138 -0.40 23.85 0.79
N VAL A 139 -1.66 23.57 0.47
CA VAL A 139 -2.42 22.47 1.07
C VAL A 139 -1.72 21.15 0.72
N ARG A 140 -1.57 20.27 1.70
CA ARG A 140 -1.11 18.89 1.49
C ARG A 140 -2.24 17.91 1.78
N GLU A 141 -2.37 16.93 0.90
CA GLU A 141 -3.48 15.97 0.93
C GLU A 141 -2.97 14.54 0.77
N LYS A 142 -3.45 13.64 1.63
CA LYS A 142 -3.29 12.20 1.49
C LYS A 142 -4.29 11.67 0.47
N VAL A 143 -3.92 10.62 -0.24
CA VAL A 143 -4.69 10.07 -1.37
C VAL A 143 -6.13 9.64 -0.98
N TRP A 144 -6.38 9.35 0.29
CA TRP A 144 -7.66 8.86 0.81
C TRP A 144 -8.58 9.94 1.40
N LYS A 145 -8.22 11.23 1.37
CA LYS A 145 -9.07 12.32 1.88
C LYS A 145 -10.48 12.30 1.27
N GLU A 146 -11.47 12.68 2.04
CA GLU A 146 -12.90 12.73 1.66
C GLU A 146 -13.40 14.18 1.52
N SER A 147 -12.89 15.10 2.33
CA SER A 147 -13.25 16.52 2.34
C SER A 147 -12.52 17.30 1.24
N ASP A 148 -13.16 18.37 0.75
CA ASP A 148 -12.52 19.34 -0.13
C ASP A 148 -12.23 20.65 0.65
N PRO A 149 -10.96 21.02 0.86
CA PRO A 149 -10.58 22.20 1.61
C PRO A 149 -10.91 23.51 0.87
N ALA A 150 -11.21 23.46 -0.44
CA ALA A 150 -11.64 24.62 -1.23
C ALA A 150 -13.10 25.01 -1.00
N VAL A 151 -13.92 24.12 -0.45
CA VAL A 151 -15.36 24.35 -0.20
C VAL A 151 -15.61 25.11 1.12
N GLN A 152 -14.59 25.27 1.97
CA GLN A 152 -14.74 25.92 3.28
C GLN A 152 -13.82 27.12 3.43
N SER A 153 -14.00 28.12 2.57
CA SER A 153 -13.64 29.51 2.88
C SER A 153 -14.87 30.30 3.33
N SER A 154 -15.52 29.86 4.40
CA SER A 154 -16.28 30.75 5.27
C SER A 154 -16.60 29.99 6.56
N ALA A 155 -16.25 30.61 7.68
CA ALA A 155 -16.82 30.27 8.97
C ALA A 155 -18.35 30.13 8.83
N GLU A 156 -18.94 29.19 9.58
CA GLU A 156 -20.36 28.80 9.60
C GLU A 156 -20.75 27.70 8.59
N ASN A 157 -20.56 26.42 8.94
CA ASN A 157 -21.42 25.30 8.49
C ASN A 157 -21.12 23.97 9.23
N PHE A 158 -21.09 23.98 10.56
CA PHE A 158 -20.79 22.77 11.37
C PHE A 158 -22.02 21.92 11.76
N VAL A 159 -23.19 22.07 11.13
CA VAL A 159 -24.45 21.47 11.68
C VAL A 159 -25.37 20.77 10.66
N LYS A 160 -24.93 20.31 9.47
CA LYS A 160 -25.93 19.78 8.50
C LYS A 160 -25.68 18.52 7.66
N ASN A 161 -24.54 17.86 7.71
CA ASN A 161 -24.33 16.69 6.81
C ASN A 161 -24.48 15.33 7.51
N GLU A 162 -25.53 15.19 8.33
CA GLU A 162 -26.23 13.91 8.46
C GLU A 162 -27.53 14.07 7.67
N ILE A 163 -27.91 13.06 6.87
CA ILE A 163 -29.07 13.02 5.96
C ILE A 163 -28.73 13.48 4.53
N GLU A 164 -28.15 12.57 3.74
CA GLU A 164 -28.68 12.18 2.42
C GLU A 164 -27.75 11.12 1.78
N LYS A 165 -27.87 9.88 2.28
CA LYS A 165 -27.63 8.70 1.45
C LYS A 165 -28.83 8.54 0.53
N ASN A 166 -28.58 8.54 -0.78
CA ASN A 166 -29.29 7.86 -1.89
C ASN A 166 -29.56 8.81 -3.07
N GLU A 167 -28.82 8.66 -4.17
CA GLU A 167 -29.36 8.24 -5.50
C GLU A 167 -28.33 8.46 -6.65
N VAL A 168 -28.08 7.35 -7.36
CA VAL A 168 -27.80 7.12 -8.81
C VAL A 168 -27.00 8.14 -9.67
N PHE A 169 -25.91 7.60 -10.27
CA PHE A 169 -25.21 7.89 -11.54
C PHE A 169 -25.70 9.05 -12.45
N GLN A 170 -24.78 9.93 -12.90
CA GLN A 170 -24.15 9.87 -14.24
C GLN A 170 -23.07 10.97 -14.46
N GLU A 171 -22.15 10.63 -15.36
CA GLU A 171 -20.97 11.33 -15.91
C GLU A 171 -20.94 12.87 -15.92
N ASN A 172 -19.79 13.45 -15.55
CA ASN A 172 -18.86 14.05 -16.52
C ASN A 172 -17.53 14.53 -15.90
N THR A 173 -16.45 13.93 -16.40
CA THR A 173 -15.11 14.48 -16.73
C THR A 173 -14.67 15.82 -16.11
N ASN A 174 -13.57 15.80 -15.33
CA ASN A 174 -12.25 16.27 -15.78
C ASN A 174 -11.17 16.11 -14.69
N PHE A 175 -10.20 15.24 -15.00
CA PHE A 175 -8.97 15.00 -14.24
C PHE A 175 -8.07 16.23 -14.22
N THR A 176 -7.40 16.50 -13.09
CA THR A 176 -6.11 17.19 -13.10
C THR A 176 -5.09 16.46 -12.22
N ALA A 177 -3.95 16.19 -12.84
CA ALA A 177 -2.94 15.23 -12.44
C ALA A 177 -1.91 15.83 -11.48
N ASN A 178 -1.47 15.07 -10.47
CA ASN A 178 -0.05 14.76 -10.25
C ASN A 178 0.21 13.81 -9.06
N SER A 179 -0.53 12.69 -8.98
CA SER A 179 0.05 11.41 -8.53
C SER A 179 0.29 10.55 -9.76
N SER A 180 1.37 10.81 -10.47
CA SER A 180 1.80 9.94 -11.56
C SER A 180 3.31 10.06 -11.71
N LEU A 181 4.06 9.11 -11.16
CA LEU A 181 5.01 8.50 -12.09
C LEU A 181 4.10 7.88 -13.13
N LYS A 182 3.90 8.58 -14.25
CA LYS A 182 3.23 7.96 -15.40
C LYS A 182 4.06 6.72 -15.68
N ILE A 183 3.43 5.55 -15.60
CA ILE A 183 4.03 4.34 -16.15
C ILE A 183 4.49 4.74 -17.55
N SER A 184 5.79 4.64 -17.83
CA SER A 184 6.30 5.11 -19.10
C SER A 184 5.56 4.40 -20.22
N ASP A 185 5.38 5.05 -21.37
CA ASP A 185 4.70 4.43 -22.51
C ASP A 185 5.40 3.12 -22.92
N ALA A 186 6.72 3.05 -22.73
CA ALA A 186 7.50 1.83 -22.97
C ALA A 186 7.12 0.70 -21.99
N GLU A 187 7.04 0.99 -20.70
CA GLU A 187 6.63 0.03 -19.66
C GLU A 187 5.18 -0.43 -19.88
N LEU A 188 4.28 0.49 -20.21
CA LEU A 188 2.89 0.17 -20.53
C LEU A 188 2.78 -0.67 -21.80
N ALA A 189 3.58 -0.39 -22.82
CA ALA A 189 3.63 -1.19 -24.05
C ALA A 189 4.09 -2.62 -23.78
N VAL A 190 5.08 -2.81 -22.89
CA VAL A 190 5.54 -4.15 -22.47
C VAL A 190 4.41 -4.91 -21.77
N VAL A 191 3.73 -4.30 -20.80
CA VAL A 191 2.60 -4.92 -20.10
C VAL A 191 1.47 -5.28 -21.07
N ASN A 192 1.11 -4.36 -21.98
CA ASN A 192 0.08 -4.61 -23.00
C ASN A 192 0.46 -5.74 -23.95
N ALA A 193 1.74 -5.87 -24.32
CA ALA A 193 2.23 -6.99 -25.11
C ALA A 193 2.11 -8.32 -24.36
N GLN A 194 2.48 -8.36 -23.07
CA GLN A 194 2.32 -9.54 -22.20
C GLN A 194 0.83 -9.95 -22.08
N VAL A 195 -0.06 -8.98 -21.86
CA VAL A 195 -1.51 -9.22 -21.81
C VAL A 195 -2.02 -9.77 -23.14
N LYS A 196 -1.63 -9.17 -24.26
CA LYS A 196 -2.06 -9.62 -25.60
C LYS A 196 -1.61 -11.05 -25.87
N GLN A 197 -0.35 -11.38 -25.58
CA GLN A 197 0.19 -12.72 -25.75
C GLN A 197 -0.56 -13.74 -24.87
N MET A 198 -0.79 -13.42 -23.59
CA MET A 198 -1.47 -14.33 -22.67
C MET A 198 -2.94 -14.56 -23.03
N LYS A 199 -3.65 -13.51 -23.49
CA LYS A 199 -5.03 -13.64 -23.99
C LYS A 199 -5.09 -14.59 -25.19
N GLN A 200 -4.19 -14.43 -26.16
CA GLN A 200 -4.13 -15.30 -27.34
C GLN A 200 -3.87 -16.78 -26.97
N ILE A 201 -2.98 -17.02 -26.00
CA ILE A 201 -2.72 -18.37 -25.49
C ILE A 201 -3.98 -18.95 -24.83
N LEU A 202 -4.61 -18.18 -23.93
CA LEU A 202 -5.79 -18.65 -23.19
C LEU A 202 -7.03 -18.83 -24.06
N GLU A 203 -7.25 -17.99 -25.07
CA GLU A 203 -8.35 -18.17 -26.04
C GLU A 203 -8.28 -19.55 -26.71
N LYS A 204 -7.07 -20.02 -27.05
CA LYS A 204 -6.86 -21.33 -27.66
C LYS A 204 -6.92 -22.47 -26.64
N GLU A 205 -6.21 -22.33 -25.51
CA GLU A 205 -6.00 -23.43 -24.58
C GLU A 205 -7.18 -23.61 -23.59
N GLU A 206 -7.99 -22.57 -23.33
CA GLU A 206 -9.14 -22.68 -22.42
C GLU A 206 -10.24 -23.58 -23.00
N GLU A 207 -10.53 -23.48 -24.29
CA GLU A 207 -11.50 -24.38 -24.95
C GLU A 207 -11.00 -25.83 -24.98
N ARG A 208 -9.71 -26.01 -25.24
CA ARG A 208 -9.06 -27.33 -25.14
C ARG A 208 -9.14 -27.88 -23.72
N PHE A 209 -8.89 -27.06 -22.71
CA PHE A 209 -8.97 -27.45 -21.30
C PHE A 209 -10.41 -27.81 -20.88
N LYS A 210 -11.41 -27.03 -21.31
CA LYS A 210 -12.84 -27.32 -21.09
C LYS A 210 -13.27 -28.63 -21.74
N SER A 211 -12.80 -28.90 -22.97
CA SER A 211 -13.08 -30.16 -23.66
C SER A 211 -12.57 -31.38 -22.89
N LEU A 212 -11.33 -31.29 -22.37
CA LEU A 212 -10.75 -32.35 -21.52
C LEU A 212 -11.53 -32.55 -20.20
N LEU A 213 -12.18 -31.51 -19.66
CA LEU A 213 -12.99 -31.60 -18.45
C LEU A 213 -14.40 -32.17 -18.68
N GLN A 214 -14.98 -32.00 -19.86
CA GLN A 214 -16.34 -32.42 -20.18
C GLN A 214 -16.45 -33.89 -20.58
N SER A 215 -15.37 -34.47 -21.10
CA SER A 215 -15.39 -35.90 -21.41
C SER A 215 -15.33 -36.69 -20.11
N GLY A 216 -16.41 -37.40 -19.76
CA GLY A 216 -16.39 -38.50 -18.79
C GLY A 216 -15.55 -39.70 -19.24
N ASN A 217 -14.46 -39.45 -19.97
CA ASN A 217 -13.53 -40.42 -20.51
C ASN A 217 -12.19 -40.35 -19.76
N LYS A 218 -11.38 -41.38 -19.96
CA LYS A 218 -10.06 -41.65 -19.38
C LYS A 218 -8.97 -40.56 -19.60
N ASP A 219 -9.33 -39.41 -20.17
CA ASP A 219 -8.44 -38.32 -20.60
C ASP A 219 -8.71 -37.02 -19.82
N GLU A 220 -8.90 -37.11 -18.50
CA GLU A 220 -8.88 -35.92 -17.65
C GLU A 220 -7.60 -35.10 -17.87
N PRO A 221 -7.64 -33.76 -17.72
CA PRO A 221 -6.43 -32.96 -17.80
C PRO A 221 -5.40 -33.48 -16.79
N SER A 222 -4.20 -33.79 -17.28
CA SER A 222 -3.11 -34.24 -16.42
C SER A 222 -2.73 -33.16 -15.41
N ASN A 223 -2.05 -33.52 -14.31
CA ASN A 223 -1.57 -32.56 -13.32
C ASN A 223 -0.69 -31.47 -13.93
N LYS A 224 0.09 -31.83 -14.96
CA LYS A 224 0.88 -30.89 -15.76
C LYS A 224 0.00 -29.86 -16.47
N GLN A 225 -1.04 -30.33 -17.16
CA GLN A 225 -1.95 -29.45 -17.90
C GLN A 225 -2.76 -28.57 -16.94
N LYS A 226 -3.21 -29.11 -15.80
CA LYS A 226 -3.87 -28.37 -14.72
C LYS A 226 -2.97 -27.26 -14.15
N GLY A 227 -1.71 -27.57 -13.86
CA GLY A 227 -0.71 -26.61 -13.39
C GLY A 227 -0.45 -25.50 -14.41
N ASN A 228 -0.11 -25.88 -15.65
CA ASN A 228 0.16 -24.92 -16.73
C ASN A 228 -1.05 -24.00 -16.99
N TYR A 229 -2.26 -24.55 -17.00
CA TYR A 229 -3.49 -23.77 -17.15
C TYR A 229 -3.69 -22.79 -15.98
N GLY A 230 -3.44 -23.25 -14.75
CA GLY A 230 -3.46 -22.41 -13.56
C GLY A 230 -2.53 -21.21 -13.71
N GLU A 231 -1.25 -21.45 -14.04
CA GLU A 231 -0.23 -20.40 -14.21
C GLU A 231 -0.65 -19.36 -15.26
N MET A 232 -1.23 -19.79 -16.40
CA MET A 232 -1.74 -18.87 -17.42
C MET A 232 -2.86 -17.98 -16.89
N LYS A 233 -3.83 -18.58 -16.18
CA LYS A 233 -4.98 -17.85 -15.61
C LYS A 233 -4.53 -16.88 -14.53
N SER A 234 -3.63 -17.29 -13.63
CA SER A 234 -3.04 -16.41 -12.61
C SER A 234 -2.29 -15.23 -13.26
N CYS A 235 -1.43 -15.52 -14.24
CA CYS A 235 -0.67 -14.51 -14.96
C CYS A 235 -1.60 -13.47 -15.61
N LEU A 236 -2.62 -13.90 -16.36
CA LEU A 236 -3.57 -12.98 -16.96
C LEU A 236 -4.30 -12.14 -15.89
N ASN A 237 -4.75 -12.78 -14.81
CA ASN A 237 -5.45 -12.10 -13.73
C ASN A 237 -4.61 -10.99 -13.09
N LEU A 238 -3.35 -11.28 -12.74
CA LEU A 238 -2.44 -10.31 -12.12
C LEU A 238 -2.08 -9.15 -13.05
N LEU A 239 -1.98 -9.40 -14.36
CA LEU A 239 -1.71 -8.34 -15.35
C LEU A 239 -2.94 -7.49 -15.71
N THR A 240 -4.16 -8.01 -15.51
CA THR A 240 -5.39 -7.37 -16.03
C THR A 240 -6.41 -6.95 -15.00
N SER A 241 -6.33 -7.43 -13.75
CA SER A 241 -7.33 -7.12 -12.73
C SER A 241 -7.48 -5.62 -12.52
N GLU A 242 -8.71 -5.15 -12.72
CA GLU A 242 -9.06 -3.74 -12.54
C GLU A 242 -9.08 -3.34 -11.06
N SER A 243 -9.39 -4.25 -10.13
CA SER A 243 -9.32 -3.96 -8.68
C SER A 243 -7.88 -3.65 -8.27
N LEU A 244 -6.94 -4.45 -8.76
CA LEU A 244 -5.51 -4.29 -8.52
C LEU A 244 -4.96 -2.99 -9.09
N LYS A 245 -5.37 -2.62 -10.32
CA LYS A 245 -4.93 -1.40 -10.99
C LYS A 245 -5.50 -0.12 -10.38
N LYS A 246 -6.80 -0.12 -10.05
CA LYS A 246 -7.48 1.01 -9.37
C LYS A 246 -6.90 1.22 -7.96
N GLY A 247 -6.55 0.11 -7.32
CA GLY A 247 -5.91 0.04 -6.02
C GLY A 247 -6.89 -0.20 -4.89
N VAL A 248 -6.40 -0.83 -3.82
CA VAL A 248 -7.14 -1.17 -2.60
C VAL A 248 -6.28 -0.80 -1.40
N ASN A 249 -6.86 -0.17 -0.38
CA ASN A 249 -6.15 0.29 0.83
C ASN A 249 -4.91 1.16 0.51
N GLY A 250 -5.00 2.02 -0.49
CA GLY A 250 -3.92 2.91 -0.90
C GLY A 250 -2.77 2.26 -1.68
N ARG A 251 -2.84 0.96 -2.01
CA ARG A 251 -1.85 0.26 -2.85
C ARG A 251 -2.39 0.04 -4.25
N ARG A 252 -1.60 0.36 -5.27
CA ARG A 252 -1.88 0.05 -6.68
C ARG A 252 -0.87 -0.97 -7.19
N TYR A 253 -1.36 -1.87 -8.02
CA TYR A 253 -0.55 -2.94 -8.60
C TYR A 253 -0.64 -2.84 -10.12
N ASN A 254 0.38 -2.22 -10.69
CA ASN A 254 0.61 -2.23 -12.14
C ASN A 254 1.73 -3.20 -12.41
N LEU A 255 1.36 -4.46 -12.57
CA LEU A 255 2.31 -5.56 -12.56
C LEU A 255 2.89 -5.78 -13.96
N LYS A 256 4.22 -5.86 -14.02
CA LYS A 256 4.98 -6.32 -15.19
C LYS A 256 5.69 -7.61 -14.83
N ARG A 257 5.40 -8.69 -15.56
CA ARG A 257 6.03 -9.98 -15.29
C ARG A 257 7.49 -9.96 -15.75
N ILE A 258 8.37 -10.51 -14.93
CA ILE A 258 9.81 -10.65 -15.19
C ILE A 258 10.27 -12.08 -14.88
N GLY A 259 11.50 -12.41 -15.27
CA GLY A 259 12.04 -13.75 -15.08
C GLY A 259 11.54 -14.73 -16.14
N ASP A 260 11.17 -15.94 -15.72
CA ASP A 260 10.67 -16.97 -16.64
C ASP A 260 9.32 -16.56 -17.23
N ASP A 261 9.08 -16.82 -18.52
CA ASP A 261 7.78 -16.63 -19.17
C ASP A 261 6.70 -17.53 -18.56
N ALA A 262 5.42 -17.22 -18.79
CA ALA A 262 4.31 -18.06 -18.35
C ALA A 262 4.16 -19.21 -19.37
N PRO A 263 3.48 -20.32 -19.02
CA PRO A 263 3.30 -21.42 -19.96
C PRO A 263 2.60 -20.93 -21.23
N ASN A 264 3.01 -21.44 -22.40
CA ASN A 264 2.45 -21.01 -23.69
C ASN A 264 1.46 -22.03 -24.29
N SER A 265 1.29 -23.17 -23.61
CA SER A 265 0.37 -24.25 -23.96
C SER A 265 0.15 -25.17 -22.76
N LEU A 266 -0.95 -25.92 -22.74
CA LEU A 266 -1.22 -26.92 -21.68
C LEU A 266 -0.10 -27.96 -21.58
N ASP A 267 0.63 -28.21 -22.65
CA ASP A 267 1.70 -29.20 -22.72
C ASP A 267 3.11 -28.63 -22.54
N SER A 268 3.21 -27.35 -22.14
CA SER A 268 4.50 -26.72 -21.79
C SER A 268 5.26 -27.58 -20.78
N LYS A 269 6.58 -27.68 -20.94
CA LYS A 269 7.42 -28.40 -19.97
C LYS A 269 7.27 -27.73 -18.61
N ILE A 270 7.08 -28.53 -17.55
CA ILE A 270 6.98 -28.02 -16.18
C ILE A 270 8.29 -27.30 -15.84
N ARG A 271 8.18 -26.01 -15.53
CA ARG A 271 9.28 -25.26 -14.94
C ARG A 271 9.20 -25.44 -13.43
N LYS A 272 10.34 -25.80 -12.82
CA LYS A 272 10.42 -25.99 -11.37
C LYS A 272 10.83 -24.67 -10.72
N GLY A 273 9.97 -24.07 -9.90
CA GLY A 273 10.33 -22.87 -9.15
C GLY A 273 9.12 -22.01 -8.83
N ILE A 274 9.37 -20.70 -8.79
CA ILE A 274 8.35 -19.66 -8.65
C ILE A 274 7.58 -19.56 -9.98
N ASP A 275 6.25 -19.50 -9.92
CA ASP A 275 5.39 -19.45 -11.10
C ASP A 275 5.33 -18.05 -11.72
N GLY A 276 5.39 -17.00 -10.90
CA GLY A 276 5.41 -15.62 -11.37
C GLY A 276 6.23 -14.68 -10.47
N ILE A 277 7.06 -13.84 -11.10
CA ILE A 277 7.70 -12.69 -10.46
C ILE A 277 7.23 -11.45 -11.21
N TYR A 278 6.71 -10.47 -10.48
CA TYR A 278 6.17 -9.25 -11.07
C TYR A 278 6.84 -8.04 -10.44
N GLU A 279 7.41 -7.17 -11.27
CA GLU A 279 7.80 -5.82 -10.88
C GLU A 279 6.54 -4.96 -10.84
N ASN A 280 6.31 -4.25 -9.73
CA ASN A 280 5.20 -3.30 -9.63
C ASN A 280 5.68 -1.94 -10.16
N LEU A 281 5.04 -1.47 -11.21
CA LEU A 281 5.34 -0.19 -11.86
C LEU A 281 4.75 1.01 -11.09
N THR A 282 4.03 0.72 -10.01
CA THR A 282 3.56 1.70 -9.04
C THR A 282 4.24 1.50 -7.68
N PRO A 283 4.39 2.57 -6.86
CA PRO A 283 5.09 2.46 -5.58
C PRO A 283 4.42 1.49 -4.61
N ILE A 284 5.22 0.54 -4.10
CA ILE A 284 4.97 -0.41 -3.00
C ILE A 284 3.72 -1.32 -3.14
N PRO A 285 3.88 -2.67 -3.06
CA PRO A 285 5.15 -3.39 -2.98
C PRO A 285 5.95 -3.20 -4.27
N ASP A 286 7.28 -3.27 -4.20
CA ASP A 286 8.15 -3.19 -5.39
C ASP A 286 8.03 -4.45 -6.25
N PHE A 287 7.82 -5.61 -5.61
CA PHE A 287 7.63 -6.87 -6.29
C PHE A 287 6.48 -7.68 -5.70
N VAL A 288 5.82 -8.43 -6.57
CA VAL A 288 4.87 -9.48 -6.19
C VAL A 288 5.44 -10.82 -6.67
N ILE A 289 5.52 -11.80 -5.76
CA ILE A 289 5.98 -13.16 -6.05
C ILE A 289 4.77 -14.09 -5.90
N ASP A 290 4.39 -14.73 -6.99
CA ASP A 290 3.20 -15.58 -7.07
C ASP A 290 3.57 -17.06 -7.19
N GLU A 291 2.83 -17.87 -6.45
CA GLU A 291 2.75 -19.31 -6.60
C GLU A 291 1.31 -19.70 -6.92
N THR A 292 1.13 -20.46 -7.99
CA THR A 292 -0.19 -20.84 -8.47
C THR A 292 -0.54 -22.26 -8.04
N LYS A 293 -1.77 -22.45 -7.54
CA LYS A 293 -2.34 -23.77 -7.24
C LYS A 293 -3.62 -24.01 -8.01
N TYR A 294 -3.80 -25.22 -8.50
CA TYR A 294 -5.01 -25.66 -9.19
C TYR A 294 -5.79 -26.68 -8.37
N GLY A 295 -7.11 -26.52 -8.29
CA GLY A 295 -8.02 -27.49 -7.69
C GLY A 295 -7.80 -27.63 -6.18
N THR A 296 -7.36 -28.79 -5.71
CA THR A 296 -7.07 -29.05 -4.29
C THR A 296 -5.57 -29.02 -3.95
N SER A 297 -4.72 -28.63 -4.92
CA SER A 297 -3.28 -28.57 -4.72
C SER A 297 -2.90 -27.54 -3.66
N MET A 298 -1.91 -27.86 -2.83
CA MET A 298 -1.41 -27.00 -1.75
C MET A 298 0.09 -26.73 -1.92
N LEU A 299 0.62 -25.81 -1.11
CA LEU A 299 2.07 -25.64 -0.96
C LEU A 299 2.70 -26.94 -0.44
N SER A 300 3.96 -27.18 -0.81
CA SER A 300 4.67 -28.40 -0.47
C SER A 300 5.96 -28.13 0.29
N GLU A 301 6.43 -29.11 1.05
CA GLU A 301 7.74 -29.05 1.69
C GLU A 301 8.86 -29.34 0.69
N THR A 302 9.88 -28.48 0.66
CA THR A 302 11.04 -28.66 -0.23
C THR A 302 12.27 -29.07 0.58
N LYS A 303 12.83 -30.23 0.21
CA LYS A 303 14.05 -30.75 0.86
C LYS A 303 15.21 -29.76 0.70
N GLY A 304 15.77 -29.32 1.83
CA GLY A 304 16.96 -28.47 1.89
C GLY A 304 16.71 -26.96 1.88
N THR A 305 15.50 -26.50 1.55
CA THR A 305 15.15 -25.06 1.53
C THR A 305 13.87 -24.73 2.30
N GLY A 306 13.29 -25.71 3.01
CA GLY A 306 12.06 -25.53 3.78
C GLY A 306 10.79 -25.47 2.92
N PRO A 307 9.70 -24.89 3.45
CA PRO A 307 8.42 -24.87 2.76
C PRO A 307 8.46 -24.03 1.49
N GLN A 308 7.69 -24.45 0.48
CA GLN A 308 7.46 -23.65 -0.72
C GLN A 308 6.89 -22.27 -0.32
N MET A 309 7.38 -21.21 -0.98
CA MET A 309 7.11 -19.81 -0.64
C MET A 309 7.66 -19.33 0.72
N GLY A 310 8.46 -20.13 1.42
CA GLY A 310 9.32 -19.65 2.50
C GLY A 310 10.46 -18.79 1.98
N MET A 311 11.00 -17.89 2.81
CA MET A 311 12.05 -16.94 2.39
C MET A 311 13.30 -17.64 1.85
N ASP A 312 13.77 -18.72 2.49
CA ASP A 312 14.92 -19.49 2.02
C ASP A 312 14.66 -20.15 0.66
N TRP A 313 13.45 -20.68 0.46
CA TRP A 313 13.01 -21.25 -0.81
C TRP A 313 12.97 -20.19 -1.90
N ILE A 314 12.34 -19.04 -1.64
CA ILE A 314 12.22 -17.93 -2.59
C ILE A 314 13.60 -17.39 -2.98
N ALA A 315 14.47 -17.16 -2.00
CA ALA A 315 15.83 -16.67 -2.22
C ALA A 315 16.64 -17.66 -3.10
N TYR A 316 16.56 -18.97 -2.81
CA TYR A 316 17.21 -20.00 -3.61
C TYR A 316 16.70 -20.03 -5.06
N ARG A 317 15.39 -19.87 -5.27
CA ARG A 317 14.79 -19.84 -6.61
C ARG A 317 15.23 -18.61 -7.40
N ILE A 318 15.25 -17.43 -6.79
CA ILE A 318 15.70 -16.20 -7.43
C ILE A 318 17.19 -16.28 -7.79
N ASP A 319 18.03 -16.82 -6.91
CA ASP A 319 19.45 -17.06 -7.22
C ASP A 319 19.62 -18.04 -8.39
N THR A 320 18.81 -19.11 -8.44
CA THR A 320 18.82 -20.05 -9.55
C THR A 320 18.45 -19.38 -10.88
N LEU A 321 17.43 -18.52 -10.90
CA LEU A 321 17.03 -17.77 -12.09
C LEU A 321 18.12 -16.82 -12.57
N PHE A 322 18.80 -16.14 -11.64
CA PHE A 322 19.94 -15.28 -11.95
C PHE A 322 21.12 -16.06 -12.53
N ARG A 323 21.53 -17.19 -11.91
CA ARG A 323 22.62 -18.05 -12.41
C ARG A 323 22.35 -18.63 -13.80
N LYS A 324 21.08 -18.86 -14.14
CA LYS A 324 20.65 -19.31 -15.46
C LYS A 324 20.59 -18.19 -16.50
N GLY A 325 20.83 -16.94 -16.11
CA GLY A 325 20.75 -15.77 -17.00
C GLY A 325 19.32 -15.36 -17.35
N ILE A 326 18.31 -15.87 -16.63
CA ILE A 326 16.90 -15.53 -16.84
C ILE A 326 16.58 -14.16 -16.22
N LEU A 327 17.10 -13.90 -15.02
CA LEU A 327 17.08 -12.56 -14.41
C LEU A 327 18.36 -11.81 -14.78
N SER A 328 18.20 -10.55 -15.17
CA SER A 328 19.35 -9.65 -15.35
C SER A 328 19.98 -9.31 -13.98
N LYS A 329 21.25 -8.87 -14.00
CA LYS A 329 21.93 -8.39 -12.78
C LYS A 329 21.18 -7.24 -12.11
N GLU A 330 20.57 -6.37 -12.90
CA GLU A 330 19.78 -5.25 -12.39
C GLU A 330 18.49 -5.75 -11.71
N GLN A 331 17.73 -6.63 -12.38
CA GLN A 331 16.51 -7.22 -11.81
C GLN A 331 16.81 -7.98 -10.52
N TYR A 332 17.84 -8.83 -10.53
CA TYR A 332 18.27 -9.57 -9.34
C TYR A 332 18.61 -8.64 -8.17
N LYS A 333 19.37 -7.55 -8.42
CA LYS A 333 19.70 -6.56 -7.39
C LYS A 333 18.46 -5.87 -6.85
N LYS A 334 17.54 -5.41 -7.72
CA LYS A 334 16.29 -4.76 -7.30
C LYS A 334 15.45 -5.67 -6.40
N ILE A 335 15.36 -6.95 -6.75
CA ILE A 335 14.63 -7.94 -5.94
C ILE A 335 15.29 -8.13 -4.56
N LEU A 336 16.63 -8.26 -4.50
CA LEU A 336 17.33 -8.35 -3.21
C LEU A 336 17.15 -7.10 -2.34
N ASP A 337 17.18 -5.91 -2.94
CA ASP A 337 16.97 -4.66 -2.22
C ASP A 337 15.51 -4.47 -1.78
N ALA A 338 14.55 -5.04 -2.51
CA ALA A 338 13.15 -5.10 -2.09
C ALA A 338 12.94 -6.05 -0.90
N PHE A 339 13.62 -7.21 -0.85
CA PHE A 339 13.59 -8.07 0.34
C PHE A 339 14.14 -7.36 1.58
N LYS A 340 15.26 -6.64 1.46
CA LYS A 340 15.84 -5.87 2.58
C LYS A 340 14.91 -4.78 3.09
N ARG A 341 14.18 -4.12 2.18
CA ARG A 341 13.20 -3.07 2.51
C ARG A 341 11.84 -3.62 2.93
N ASN A 342 11.66 -4.94 2.91
CA ASN A 342 10.39 -5.61 3.16
C ASN A 342 9.24 -5.09 2.26
N THR A 343 9.56 -4.81 1.00
CA THR A 343 8.63 -4.30 -0.03
C THR A 343 8.27 -5.37 -1.06
N VAL A 344 8.33 -6.65 -0.68
CA VAL A 344 7.91 -7.78 -1.53
C VAL A 344 6.63 -8.37 -0.94
N ASP A 345 5.59 -8.47 -1.75
CA ASP A 345 4.41 -9.27 -1.39
C ASP A 345 4.54 -10.67 -1.99
N THR A 346 4.47 -11.68 -1.13
CA THR A 346 4.34 -13.08 -1.53
C THR A 346 2.88 -13.46 -1.53
N ILE A 347 2.39 -14.03 -2.63
CA ILE A 347 0.99 -14.37 -2.82
C ILE A 347 0.82 -15.80 -3.30
N ILE A 348 -0.38 -16.33 -3.09
CA ILE A 348 -0.83 -17.59 -3.68
C ILE A 348 -2.08 -17.30 -4.52
N SER A 349 -2.04 -17.67 -5.79
CA SER A 349 -3.20 -17.63 -6.67
C SER A 349 -3.79 -19.03 -6.83
N HIS A 350 -4.97 -19.22 -6.25
CA HIS A 350 -5.68 -20.50 -6.29
C HIS A 350 -6.75 -20.48 -7.36
N VAL A 351 -6.56 -21.29 -8.39
CA VAL A 351 -7.50 -21.49 -9.50
C VAL A 351 -8.43 -22.65 -9.16
N PHE A 352 -9.70 -22.34 -8.91
CA PHE A 352 -10.75 -23.27 -8.57
C PHE A 352 -11.61 -23.65 -9.78
N GLN A 353 -12.31 -24.79 -9.67
CA GLN A 353 -13.47 -25.21 -10.45
C GLN A 353 -13.41 -24.88 -11.95
N ASN A 354 -12.96 -25.83 -12.77
CA ASN A 354 -12.88 -25.70 -14.24
C ASN A 354 -12.20 -24.41 -14.74
N GLY A 355 -11.43 -23.70 -13.90
CA GLY A 355 -10.74 -22.47 -14.25
C GLY A 355 -11.53 -21.18 -14.15
N LYS A 356 -12.75 -21.19 -13.61
CA LYS A 356 -13.62 -20.01 -13.64
C LYS A 356 -13.35 -19.01 -12.52
N THR A 357 -12.91 -19.48 -11.36
CA THR A 357 -12.71 -18.62 -10.19
C THR A 357 -11.26 -18.67 -9.76
N ILE A 358 -10.66 -17.50 -9.59
CA ILE A 358 -9.30 -17.34 -9.08
C ILE A 358 -9.41 -16.59 -7.76
N LYS A 359 -8.86 -17.15 -6.69
CA LYS A 359 -8.70 -16.45 -5.41
C LYS A 359 -7.22 -16.18 -5.21
N THR A 360 -6.86 -14.93 -5.05
CA THR A 360 -5.49 -14.53 -4.73
C THR A 360 -5.42 -14.09 -3.29
N GLN A 361 -4.47 -14.62 -2.54
CA GLN A 361 -4.29 -14.32 -1.12
C GLN A 361 -2.83 -14.05 -0.83
N ARG A 362 -2.57 -13.25 0.19
CA ARG A 362 -1.21 -12.98 0.64
C ARG A 362 -0.74 -14.16 1.45
N ILE A 363 0.53 -14.54 1.32
CA ILE A 363 1.17 -15.50 2.20
C ILE A 363 1.82 -14.71 3.32
N ALA A 364 1.36 -14.91 4.56
CA ALA A 364 1.93 -14.29 5.75
C ALA A 364 2.28 -15.36 6.79
N LEU A 365 3.18 -15.03 7.72
CA LEU A 365 3.52 -15.90 8.83
C LEU A 365 2.48 -15.79 9.94
N ARG A 366 2.24 -16.88 10.66
CA ARG A 366 1.52 -16.84 11.94
C ARG A 366 2.25 -15.93 12.93
N SER A 367 1.49 -15.30 13.82
CA SER A 367 1.95 -14.25 14.75
C SER A 367 3.15 -14.63 15.62
N ASN A 368 3.37 -15.92 15.86
CA ASN A 368 4.42 -16.44 16.74
C ASN A 368 5.62 -17.01 15.98
N CYS A 369 5.63 -16.89 14.64
CA CYS A 369 6.67 -17.45 13.78
C CYS A 369 7.54 -16.32 13.23
N SER A 370 8.84 -16.35 13.52
CA SER A 370 9.83 -15.44 12.90
C SER A 370 10.24 -15.88 11.49
N LYS A 371 10.02 -17.16 11.17
CA LYS A 371 10.20 -17.78 9.84
C LYS A 371 9.24 -18.96 9.70
N ALA A 372 8.94 -19.37 8.47
CA ALA A 372 8.20 -20.60 8.21
C ALA A 372 9.16 -21.80 8.23
N GLU A 373 8.90 -22.75 9.11
CA GLU A 373 9.61 -24.04 9.13
C GLU A 373 8.84 -25.11 8.37
N THR A 374 7.51 -24.94 8.29
CA THR A 374 6.59 -25.79 7.52
C THR A 374 5.52 -24.94 6.83
N THR A 375 4.81 -25.51 5.87
CA THR A 375 3.69 -24.84 5.19
C THR A 375 2.54 -24.50 6.14
N ASN A 376 2.47 -25.15 7.31
CA ASN A 376 1.44 -24.89 8.32
C ASN A 376 1.66 -23.56 9.05
N ASP A 377 2.87 -23.00 8.99
CA ASP A 377 3.21 -21.72 9.62
C ASP A 377 2.69 -20.53 8.82
N PHE A 378 2.15 -20.77 7.63
CA PHE A 378 1.50 -19.74 6.82
C PHE A 378 0.05 -19.52 7.22
N VAL A 379 -0.37 -18.26 7.08
CA VAL A 379 -1.76 -17.81 7.02
C VAL A 379 -1.98 -17.12 5.70
N PHE A 380 -3.22 -17.18 5.21
CA PHE A 380 -3.60 -16.66 3.90
C PHE A 380 -4.64 -15.55 4.04
N PRO A 381 -4.27 -14.35 4.54
CA PRO A 381 -5.18 -13.22 4.56
C PRO A 381 -5.50 -12.77 3.12
N ASP A 382 -6.60 -12.03 2.99
CA ASP A 382 -6.99 -11.49 1.70
C ASP A 382 -5.92 -10.55 1.15
N TRP A 383 -5.72 -10.67 -0.16
CA TRP A 383 -4.91 -9.75 -0.94
C TRP A 383 -5.87 -8.97 -1.87
N PRO A 384 -5.63 -7.67 -2.09
CA PRO A 384 -6.44 -6.77 -2.94
C PRO A 384 -7.04 -7.34 -4.23
#